data_AF-A0A090MK17-F1
#
_entry.id   AF-A0A090MK17-F1
#
_cell.length_a   1.000
_cell.length_b   1.000
_cell.length_c   1.000
_cell.angle_alpha   90.00
_cell.angle_beta   90.00
_cell.angle_gamma   90.00
#
_symmetry.space_group_name_H-M   'P 1'
#
loop_
_entity.id
_entity.type
_entity.pdbx_description
1 polymer ?
#
loop_
_entity_poly.entity_id
_entity_poly.type
_entity_poly.pdbx_seq_one_letter_code
_entity_poly.pdbx_strand_id
1 'polypeptide(L)' 'MTSGLRLGTPATTTRGFGVAEFKQVGALIAEVLNAVAQSPDGAAPGVEEQVKKRVRELTDRFPIYS' A
#
# COMPACT_ATOMS: atom_id res chain seq x y z
N MET A 1 23.79 6.83 2.59
CA MET A 1 22.53 6.33 3.21
C MET A 1 21.40 7.22 2.73
N THR A 2 20.35 6.66 2.14
CA THR A 2 19.09 7.39 1.93
C THR A 2 17.99 6.59 2.61
N SER A 3 17.48 7.09 3.73
CA SER A 3 16.47 6.44 4.57
C SER A 3 15.05 6.50 3.99
N GLY A 4 14.91 6.47 2.65
CA GLY A 4 13.67 6.79 1.95
C GLY A 4 13.16 5.67 1.04
N LEU A 5 11.84 5.65 0.83
CA LEU A 5 11.18 4.77 -0.13
C LEU A 5 10.98 5.48 -1.47
N ARG A 6 11.24 4.79 -2.58
CA ARG A 6 10.91 5.25 -3.94
C ARG A 6 9.67 4.49 -4.43
N LEU A 7 8.64 5.24 -4.80
CA LEU A 7 7.38 4.70 -5.30
C LEU A 7 7.21 5.00 -6.80
N GLY A 8 6.66 4.04 -7.53
CA GLY A 8 6.41 4.16 -8.97
C GLY A 8 4.99 3.71 -9.32
N THR A 9 4.33 4.47 -10.18
CA THR A 9 2.97 4.20 -10.67
C THR A 9 2.85 3.26 -11.88
N PRO A 10 3.85 3.04 -12.76
CA PRO A 10 3.65 2.35 -14.04
C PRO A 10 2.96 0.98 -13.93
N ALA A 11 3.37 0.14 -12.97
CA ALA A 11 2.83 -1.22 -12.83
C ALA A 11 1.33 -1.23 -12.51
N THR A 12 0.85 -0.30 -11.68
CA THR A 12 -0.55 -0.22 -11.29
C THR A 12 -1.39 0.60 -12.27
N THR A 13 -0.82 1.63 -12.91
CA THR A 13 -1.53 2.36 -13.98
C THR A 13 -1.78 1.48 -15.20
N THR A 14 -0.84 0.60 -15.59
CA THR A 14 -1.06 -0.37 -16.68
C THR A 14 -2.18 -1.37 -16.36
N ARG A 15 -2.44 -1.62 -15.07
CA ARG A 15 -3.56 -2.46 -14.60
C ARG A 15 -4.90 -1.73 -14.53
N GLY A 16 -4.92 -0.40 -14.69
CA GLY A 16 -6.15 0.41 -14.67
C GLY A 16 -6.36 1.28 -13.43
N PHE A 17 -5.36 1.42 -12.53
CA PHE A 17 -5.50 2.32 -11.38
C PHE A 17 -5.59 3.79 -11.83
N GLY A 18 -6.59 4.50 -11.30
CA GLY A 18 -6.75 5.94 -11.47
C GLY A 18 -6.32 6.74 -10.24
N VAL A 19 -6.64 8.02 -10.25
CA VAL A 19 -6.30 8.95 -9.14
C VAL A 19 -6.92 8.52 -7.82
N ALA A 20 -8.15 8.00 -7.84
CA ALA A 20 -8.86 7.55 -6.64
C ALA A 20 -8.14 6.36 -5.98
N GLU A 21 -7.72 5.38 -6.78
CA GLU A 21 -6.98 4.21 -6.31
C GLU A 21 -5.64 4.63 -5.71
N PHE A 22 -4.92 5.57 -6.32
CA PHE A 22 -3.65 6.05 -5.77
C PHE A 22 -3.80 6.84 -4.47
N LYS A 23 -4.89 7.59 -4.30
CA LYS A 23 -5.21 8.19 -2.98
C LYS A 23 -5.39 7.11 -1.92
N GLN A 24 -6.09 6.02 -2.26
CA GLN A 24 -6.26 4.88 -1.37
C GLN A 24 -4.92 4.19 -1.08
N VAL A 25 -4.08 3.95 -2.08
CA VAL A 25 -2.73 3.38 -1.88
C VAL A 25 -1.89 4.26 -0.94
N GLY A 26 -1.90 5.58 -1.13
CA GLY A 26 -1.19 6.52 -0.26
C GLY A 26 -1.69 6.46 1.20
N ALA A 27 -3.00 6.37 1.40
CA ALA A 27 -3.59 6.22 2.74
C ALA A 27 -3.17 4.91 3.42
N LEU A 28 -3.17 3.80 2.67
CA LEU A 28 -2.73 2.49 3.17
C LEU A 28 -1.25 2.48 3.54
N ILE A 29 -0.39 3.13 2.74
CA ILE A 29 1.04 3.29 3.06
C ILE A 29 1.21 4.10 4.35
N ALA A 30 0.52 5.24 4.46
CA ALA A 30 0.61 6.10 5.63
C ALA A 30 0.16 5.38 6.91
N GLU A 31 -0.88 4.54 6.82
CA GLU A 31 -1.39 3.74 7.94
C GLU A 31 -0.31 2.79 8.50
N VAL A 32 0.38 2.04 7.64
CA VAL A 32 1.47 1.14 8.05
C VAL A 32 2.65 1.94 8.61
N LEU A 33 3.08 3.00 7.93
CA LEU A 33 4.23 3.81 8.39
C LEU A 33 3.96 4.43 9.76
N ASN A 34 2.75 4.93 10.00
CA ASN A 34 2.36 5.49 11.29
C ASN A 34 2.35 4.44 12.40
N ALA A 35 1.85 3.23 12.11
CA ALA A 35 1.81 2.15 13.08
C ALA A 35 3.22 1.64 13.43
N VAL A 36 4.07 1.46 12.42
CA VAL A 36 5.49 1.08 12.59
C VAL A 36 6.25 2.13 13.39
N ALA A 37 6.05 3.42 13.10
CA ALA A 37 6.72 4.52 13.81
C ALA A 37 6.32 4.61 15.30
N GLN A 38 5.15 4.10 15.66
CA GLN A 38 4.67 4.04 17.05
C GLN A 38 5.10 2.74 17.76
N SER A 39 5.59 1.74 17.03
CA SER A 39 6.00 0.46 17.62
C SER A 39 7.45 0.49 18.09
N PRO A 40 7.75 0.03 19.32
CA PRO A 40 9.12 -0.04 19.84
C PRO A 40 10.06 -0.94 19.02
N ASP A 41 9.51 -1.96 18.36
CA ASP A 41 10.24 -2.95 17.57
C ASP A 41 10.17 -2.69 16.05
N GLY A 42 9.52 -1.59 15.65
CA GLY A 42 9.35 -1.23 14.24
C GLY A 42 8.45 -2.20 13.45
N ALA A 43 7.59 -2.97 14.12
CA ALA A 43 6.64 -3.88 13.48
C ALA A 43 5.21 -3.58 13.94
N ALA A 44 4.23 -3.75 13.05
CA ALA A 44 2.82 -3.54 13.37
C ALA A 44 1.95 -4.67 12.79
N PRO A 45 2.13 -5.93 13.22
CA PRO A 45 1.57 -7.11 12.54
C PRO A 45 0.04 -7.08 12.40
N GLY A 46 -0.67 -6.51 13.39
CA GLY A 46 -2.12 -6.34 13.32
C GLY A 46 -2.56 -5.37 12.21
N VAL A 47 -1.88 -4.22 12.10
CA VAL A 47 -2.16 -3.20 11.08
C VAL A 47 -1.70 -3.70 9.70
N GLU A 48 -0.55 -4.34 9.62
CA GLU A 48 -0.03 -4.94 8.39
C GLU A 48 -1.01 -5.96 7.80
N GLU A 49 -1.56 -6.86 8.61
CA GLU A 49 -2.56 -7.84 8.13
C GLU A 49 -3.89 -7.20 7.72
N GLN A 50 -4.33 -6.13 8.41
CA GLN A 50 -5.53 -5.38 7.99
C GLN A 50 -5.32 -4.65 6.66
N VAL A 51 -4.20 -3.94 6.52
CA VAL A 51 -3.84 -3.23 5.29
C VAL A 51 -3.67 -4.21 4.14
N LYS A 52 -3.03 -5.36 4.36
CA LYS A 52 -2.86 -6.42 3.36
C LYS A 52 -4.18 -6.93 2.80
N LYS A 53 -5.21 -7.12 3.63
CA LYS A 53 -6.56 -7.50 3.18
C LYS A 53 -7.15 -6.43 2.24
N ARG A 54 -7.06 -5.16 2.63
CA ARG A 54 -7.57 -4.02 1.83
C ARG A 54 -6.78 -3.82 0.54
N VAL A 55 -5.47 -4.08 0.54
CA VAL A 55 -4.65 -4.10 -0.68
C VAL A 55 -5.14 -5.19 -1.62
N ARG A 56 -5.40 -6.40 -1.10
CA ARG A 56 -5.90 -7.52 -1.91
C ARG A 56 -7.24 -7.18 -2.56
N GLU A 57 -8.20 -6.71 -1.77
CA GLU A 57 -9.50 -6.25 -2.26
C GLU A 57 -9.37 -5.19 -3.35
N LEU A 58 -8.47 -4.21 -3.16
CA LEU A 58 -8.18 -3.18 -4.16
C LEU A 58 -7.63 -3.79 -5.46
N THR A 59 -6.65 -4.70 -5.37
CA THR A 59 -6.01 -5.30 -6.54
C THR A 59 -6.88 -6.31 -7.28
N ASP A 60 -7.82 -6.97 -6.60
CA ASP A 60 -8.75 -7.94 -7.18
C ASP A 60 -9.73 -7.26 -8.16
N ARG A 61 -9.97 -5.95 -8.02
CA ARG A 61 -10.76 -5.14 -8.98
C ARG A 61 -10.05 -4.92 -10.33
N PHE A 62 -8.74 -5.19 -10.41
CA PHE A 62 -7.89 -4.91 -11.56
C PHE A 62 -6.98 -6.12 -11.91
N PRO A 63 -7.55 -7.25 -12.39
CA PRO A 63 -6.79 -8.46 -12.69
C PRO A 63 -5.73 -8.24 -13.78
N ILE A 64 -4.62 -8.98 -13.72
CA ILE A 64 -3.47 -8.82 -14.65
C ILE A 64 -3.60 -9.74 -15.87
N TYR A 65 -4.13 -10.95 -15.68
CA TYR A 65 -4.28 -11.96 -16.72
C TYR A 65 -5.75 -12.38 -16.77
N SER A 66 -6.48 -11.81 -17.72
CA SER A 66 -7.85 -12.16 -18.08
C SER A 66 -7.91 -12.57 -19.53
#